data_AF-A0A1H6QT02-F1
#
_entry.id   AF-A0A1H6QT02-F1
#
_cell.length_a   1.000
_cell.length_b   1.000
_cell.length_c   1.000
_cell.angle_alpha   90.00
_cell.angle_beta   90.00
_cell.angle_gamma   90.00
#
_symmetry.space_group_name_H-M   'P 1'
#
loop_
_entity.id
_entity.type
_entity.pdbx_description
1 polymer ?
#
loop_
_entity_poly.entity_id
_entity_poly.type
_entity_poly.pdbx_seq_one_letter_code
_entity_poly.pdbx_strand_id
1 'polypeptide(L)'
;MKTKNQTDILNELIVSTRNRRNYELESLKEEFHGVCESLKPFNLIKELFHDATNSPELKHNLTNGAVGLGTGFLLKKLLTGNSKTFGKKILGNVIQFGVANLVSKHVDEIKTIGKHLFNRISESILVKKDTRKNGLTI
;
A
#
# COMPACT_ATOMS: atom_id res chain seq x y z
N MET A 1 43.20 46.59 -45.28
CA MET A 1 42.09 45.74 -44.80
C MET A 1 41.70 44.78 -45.90
N LYS A 2 41.82 43.45 -45.70
CA LYS A 2 41.29 42.47 -46.67
C LYS A 2 39.76 42.48 -46.60
N THR A 3 39.10 42.70 -47.74
CA THR A 3 37.64 42.61 -47.87
C THR A 3 37.22 41.15 -47.80
N LYS A 4 36.42 40.77 -46.79
CA LYS A 4 35.89 39.39 -46.65
C LYS A 4 35.00 39.07 -47.86
N ASN A 5 35.22 37.90 -48.46
CA ASN A 5 34.39 37.36 -49.54
C ASN A 5 33.02 36.91 -48.96
N GLN A 6 31.97 36.87 -49.78
CA GLN A 6 30.66 36.29 -49.42
C GLN A 6 30.76 34.87 -48.85
N THR A 7 31.68 34.04 -49.35
CA THR A 7 31.94 32.70 -48.81
C THR A 7 32.52 32.73 -47.39
N ASP A 8 33.37 33.72 -47.08
CA ASP A 8 33.96 33.88 -45.74
C ASP A 8 32.89 34.28 -44.72
N ILE A 9 31.97 35.15 -45.12
CA ILE A 9 30.83 35.60 -44.29
C ILE A 9 29.88 34.42 -44.01
N LEU A 10 29.60 33.60 -45.02
CA LEU A 10 28.73 32.44 -44.87
C LEU A 10 29.32 31.40 -43.90
N ASN A 11 30.62 31.12 -44.02
CA ASN A 11 31.30 30.19 -43.12
C ASN A 11 31.32 30.72 -41.67
N GLU A 12 31.57 32.01 -41.47
CA GLU A 12 31.52 32.64 -40.15
C GLU A 12 30.11 32.55 -39.53
N LEU A 13 29.06 32.77 -40.34
CA LEU A 13 27.68 32.61 -39.91
C LEU A 13 27.36 31.16 -39.54
N ILE A 14 27.79 30.17 -40.33
CA ILE A 14 27.59 28.74 -40.05
C ILE A 14 28.28 28.35 -38.75
N VAL A 15 29.51 28.83 -38.52
CA VAL A 15 30.25 28.57 -37.27
C VAL A 15 29.54 29.20 -36.08
N SER A 16 29.11 30.45 -36.19
CA SER A 16 28.40 31.15 -35.10
C SER A 16 27.06 30.48 -34.75
N THR A 17 26.28 30.06 -35.75
CA THR A 17 25.01 29.34 -35.52
C THR A 17 25.22 27.93 -34.99
N ARG A 18 26.29 27.23 -35.38
CA ARG A 18 26.63 25.92 -34.80
C ARG A 18 27.03 26.05 -33.33
N ASN A 19 27.86 27.05 -33.00
CA ASN A 19 28.24 27.30 -31.63
C ASN A 19 27.03 27.66 -30.76
N ARG A 20 26.12 28.49 -31.27
CA ARG A 20 24.89 28.85 -30.55
C ARG A 20 24.01 27.62 -30.31
N ARG A 21 23.79 26.78 -31.34
CA ARG A 21 22.99 25.55 -31.18
C ARG A 21 23.61 24.57 -30.19
N ASN A 22 24.93 24.41 -30.20
CA ASN A 22 25.61 23.55 -29.23
C ASN A 22 25.43 24.07 -27.81
N TYR A 23 25.57 25.38 -27.59
CA TYR A 23 25.35 26.00 -26.28
C TYR A 23 23.90 25.82 -25.79
N GLU A 24 22.92 26.09 -26.65
CA GLU A 24 21.50 25.91 -26.35
C GLU A 24 21.19 24.44 -25.99
N LEU A 25 21.81 23.49 -26.69
CA LEU A 25 21.60 22.06 -26.47
C LEU A 25 22.23 21.56 -25.16
N GLU A 26 23.41 22.07 -24.78
CA GLU A 26 24.02 21.78 -23.48
C GLU A 26 23.21 22.39 -22.33
N SER A 27 22.75 23.63 -22.46
CA SER A 27 21.87 24.27 -21.45
C SER A 27 20.57 23.48 -21.26
N LEU A 28 19.96 23.00 -22.35
CA LEU A 28 18.75 22.18 -22.28
C LEU A 28 19.01 20.84 -21.58
N LYS A 29 20.17 20.21 -21.81
CA LYS A 29 20.54 18.98 -21.11
C LYS A 29 20.72 19.20 -19.61
N GLU A 30 21.31 20.33 -19.21
CA GLU A 30 21.47 20.68 -17.80
C GLU A 30 20.11 20.89 -17.12
N GLU A 31 19.21 21.66 -17.74
CA GLU A 31 17.85 21.84 -17.22
C GLU A 31 17.10 20.52 -17.13
N PHE A 32 17.17 19.70 -18.20
CA PHE A 32 16.55 18.38 -18.22
C PHE A 32 17.13 17.45 -17.15
N HIS A 33 18.45 17.50 -16.93
CA HIS A 33 19.11 16.74 -15.87
C HIS A 33 18.60 17.17 -14.49
N GLY A 34 18.47 18.47 -14.23
CA GLY A 34 17.90 18.98 -12.99
C GLY A 34 16.46 18.54 -12.76
N VAL A 35 15.63 18.57 -13.81
CA VAL A 35 14.25 18.05 -13.76
C VAL A 35 14.26 16.54 -13.48
N CYS A 36 15.04 15.76 -14.23
CA CYS A 36 15.18 14.32 -13.98
C CYS A 36 15.67 14.01 -12.56
N GLU A 37 16.58 14.81 -12.02
CA GLU A 37 17.08 14.68 -10.66
C GLU A 37 15.96 14.94 -9.65
N SER A 38 15.19 16.01 -9.82
CA SER A 38 14.05 16.33 -8.93
C SER A 38 12.96 15.25 -8.95
N LEU A 39 12.71 14.63 -10.11
CA LEU A 39 11.72 13.56 -10.27
C LEU A 39 12.21 12.20 -9.75
N LYS A 40 13.48 12.07 -9.33
CA LYS A 40 13.95 10.84 -8.71
C LYS A 40 13.14 10.57 -7.44
N PRO A 41 12.68 9.32 -7.23
CA PRO A 41 11.88 8.97 -6.05
C PRO A 41 12.54 9.39 -4.74
N PHE A 42 13.87 9.32 -4.66
CA PHE A 42 14.62 9.74 -3.49
C PHE A 42 14.47 11.24 -3.16
N ASN A 43 14.54 12.11 -4.17
CA ASN A 43 14.40 13.55 -3.97
C ASN A 43 12.95 13.95 -3.65
N LEU A 44 11.97 13.28 -4.28
CA LEU A 44 10.55 13.43 -3.93
C LEU A 44 10.27 13.02 -2.47
N ILE A 45 10.80 11.87 -2.03
CA ILE A 45 10.67 11.45 -0.63
C ILE A 45 11.36 12.47 0.29
N LYS A 46 12.55 12.96 -0.08
CA LYS A 46 13.28 13.95 0.72
C LYS A 46 12.49 15.25 0.90
N GLU A 47 11.87 15.76 -0.15
CA GLU A 47 11.01 16.96 -0.10
C GLU A 47 9.76 16.70 0.75
N LEU A 48 9.06 15.57 0.55
CA LEU A 48 7.91 15.19 1.37
C LEU A 48 8.27 15.06 2.85
N PHE A 49 9.43 14.49 3.17
CA PHE A 49 9.91 14.40 4.55
C PHE A 49 10.25 15.78 5.10
N HIS A 50 10.95 16.63 4.35
CA HIS A 50 11.29 17.98 4.76
C HIS A 50 10.03 18.80 5.09
N ASP A 51 9.05 18.81 4.18
CA ASP A 51 7.76 19.48 4.36
C ASP A 51 6.92 18.87 5.49
N ALA A 52 6.95 17.53 5.62
CA ALA A 52 6.32 16.86 6.74
C ALA A 52 6.94 17.25 8.09
N THR A 53 8.25 17.49 8.17
CA THR A 53 8.87 17.98 9.42
C THR A 53 8.57 19.45 9.73
N ASN A 54 8.23 20.24 8.73
CA ASN A 54 7.98 21.68 8.89
C ASN A 54 6.50 21.99 9.16
N SER A 55 5.56 21.14 8.76
CA SER A 55 4.13 21.30 9.02
C SER A 55 3.62 20.36 10.14
N PRO A 56 3.03 20.90 11.23
CA PRO A 56 2.44 20.09 12.30
C PRO A 56 1.35 19.12 11.81
N GLU A 57 0.57 19.52 10.81
CA GLU A 57 -0.52 18.72 10.24
C GLU A 57 0.02 17.54 9.42
N LEU A 58 1.07 17.76 8.64
CA LEU A 58 1.72 16.70 7.87
C LEU A 58 2.49 15.72 8.77
N LYS A 59 3.08 16.16 9.90
CA LYS A 59 3.62 15.23 10.91
C LYS A 59 2.58 14.24 11.38
N HIS A 60 1.41 14.74 11.78
CA HIS A 60 0.33 13.90 12.29
C HIS A 60 -0.17 12.90 11.24
N ASN A 61 -0.33 13.35 9.99
CA ASN A 61 -0.76 12.47 8.89
C ASN A 61 0.32 11.43 8.53
N LEU A 62 1.60 11.81 8.52
CA LEU A 62 2.71 10.89 8.26
C LEU A 62 2.89 9.87 9.39
N THR A 63 2.75 10.26 10.65
CA THR A 63 2.80 9.33 11.78
C THR A 63 1.64 8.35 11.74
N ASN A 64 0.43 8.83 11.46
CA ASN A 64 -0.74 7.96 11.32
C ASN A 64 -0.61 7.01 10.13
N GLY A 65 -0.08 7.50 9.00
CA GLY A 65 0.24 6.68 7.83
C GLY A 65 1.33 5.65 8.13
N ALA A 66 2.42 6.03 8.79
CA ALA A 66 3.51 5.13 9.16
C ALA A 66 3.04 4.06 10.16
N VAL A 67 2.20 4.42 11.13
CA VAL A 67 1.57 3.47 12.05
C VAL A 67 0.63 2.53 11.30
N GLY A 68 -0.20 3.05 10.38
CA GLY A 68 -1.10 2.24 9.56
C GLY A 68 -0.36 1.27 8.63
N LEU A 69 0.69 1.73 7.95
CA LEU A 69 1.53 0.93 7.08
C LEU A 69 2.38 -0.08 7.87
N GLY A 70 2.97 0.34 8.99
CA GLY A 70 3.73 -0.53 9.88
C GLY A 70 2.85 -1.63 10.47
N THR A 71 1.68 -1.26 11.00
CA THR A 71 0.70 -2.21 11.53
C THR A 71 0.19 -3.14 10.43
N GLY A 72 -0.16 -2.60 9.26
CA GLY A 72 -0.60 -3.38 8.10
C GLY A 72 0.48 -4.33 7.58
N PHE A 73 1.75 -3.93 7.57
CA PHE A 73 2.88 -4.77 7.20
C PHE A 73 3.15 -5.87 8.22
N LEU A 74 3.14 -5.55 9.52
CA LEU A 74 3.25 -6.54 10.59
C LEU A 74 2.10 -7.55 10.54
N LEU A 75 0.87 -7.06 10.32
CA LEU A 75 -0.31 -7.89 10.17
C LEU A 75 -0.20 -8.76 8.92
N LYS A 76 0.20 -8.22 7.76
CA LYS A 76 0.44 -9.00 6.53
C LYS A 76 1.52 -10.05 6.74
N LYS A 77 2.61 -9.72 7.44
CA LYS A 77 3.69 -10.67 7.75
C LYS A 77 3.23 -11.76 8.70
N LEU A 78 2.35 -11.43 9.65
CA LEU A 78 1.74 -12.38 10.56
C LEU A 78 0.71 -13.29 9.86
N LEU A 79 -0.11 -12.74 8.97
CA LEU A 79 -1.16 -13.47 8.24
C LEU A 79 -0.62 -14.30 7.07
N THR A 80 0.39 -13.81 6.35
CA THR A 80 0.98 -14.43 5.15
C THR A 80 2.26 -15.22 5.44
N GLY A 81 2.84 -15.13 6.65
CA GLY A 81 4.05 -15.87 7.01
C GLY A 81 3.82 -17.39 7.00
N ASN A 82 4.65 -18.13 6.26
CA ASN A 82 4.61 -19.60 6.07
C ASN A 82 4.62 -20.45 7.35
N SER A 83 4.71 -19.88 8.56
CA SER A 83 4.47 -20.63 9.78
C SER A 83 2.97 -20.88 9.94
N LYS A 84 2.49 -22.04 9.46
CA LYS A 84 1.10 -22.53 9.59
C LYS A 84 0.48 -22.34 10.98
N THR A 85 1.29 -22.16 12.02
CA THR A 85 0.90 -22.11 13.42
C THR A 85 0.94 -20.73 14.05
N PHE A 86 1.85 -19.81 13.71
CA PHE A 86 2.01 -18.56 14.50
C PHE A 86 0.92 -17.51 14.19
N GLY A 87 0.71 -17.19 12.90
CA GLY A 87 -0.32 -16.23 12.48
C GLY A 87 -1.74 -16.62 12.87
N LYS A 88 -2.07 -17.90 12.69
CA LYS A 88 -3.37 -18.46 13.09
C LYS A 88 -3.55 -18.48 14.61
N LYS A 89 -2.47 -18.70 15.39
CA LYS A 89 -2.52 -18.64 16.85
C LYS A 89 -2.75 -17.24 17.37
N ILE A 90 -2.10 -16.22 16.81
CA ILE A 90 -2.31 -14.83 17.27
C ILE A 90 -3.72 -14.35 16.90
N LEU A 91 -4.16 -14.56 15.66
CA LEU A 91 -5.53 -14.20 15.28
C LEU A 91 -6.56 -14.98 16.10
N GLY A 92 -6.33 -16.28 16.33
CA GLY A 92 -7.16 -17.12 17.18
C GLY A 92 -7.23 -16.63 18.62
N ASN A 93 -6.08 -16.27 19.21
CA ASN A 93 -6.01 -15.74 20.57
C ASN A 93 -6.70 -14.38 20.68
N VAL A 94 -6.54 -13.47 19.71
CA VAL A 94 -7.21 -12.16 19.74
C VAL A 94 -8.73 -12.32 19.63
N ILE A 95 -9.21 -13.18 18.72
CA ILE A 95 -10.64 -13.49 18.60
C ILE A 95 -11.13 -14.14 19.89
N GLN A 96 -10.39 -15.12 20.43
CA GLN A 96 -10.77 -15.82 21.66
C GLN A 96 -10.80 -14.87 22.86
N PHE A 97 -9.86 -13.94 22.97
CA PHE A 97 -9.81 -12.96 24.05
C PHE A 97 -10.90 -11.89 23.89
N GLY A 98 -11.18 -11.45 22.66
CA GLY A 98 -12.27 -10.54 22.35
C GLY A 98 -13.64 -11.15 22.67
N VAL A 99 -13.86 -12.38 22.22
CA VAL A 99 -15.08 -13.16 22.53
C VAL A 99 -15.17 -13.46 24.02
N ALA A 100 -14.08 -13.87 24.69
CA ALA A 100 -14.09 -14.16 26.12
C ALA A 100 -14.43 -12.93 26.98
N ASN A 101 -13.91 -11.76 26.63
CA ASN A 101 -14.24 -10.50 27.32
C ASN A 101 -15.67 -10.02 27.06
N LEU A 102 -16.24 -10.37 25.90
CA LEU A 102 -17.63 -10.02 25.57
C LEU A 102 -18.61 -11.01 26.21
N VAL A 103 -18.28 -12.31 26.19
CA VAL A 103 -19.03 -13.39 26.83
C VAL A 103 -19.06 -13.22 28.33
N SER A 104 -17.95 -12.83 28.97
CA SER A 104 -17.93 -12.60 30.43
C SER A 104 -18.85 -11.47 30.90
N LYS A 105 -19.20 -10.53 30.01
CA LYS A 105 -20.09 -9.41 30.30
C LYS A 105 -21.56 -9.67 29.96
N HIS A 106 -21.85 -10.60 29.03
CA HIS A 106 -23.21 -10.88 28.52
C HIS A 106 -23.48 -12.39 28.38
N VAL A 107 -23.20 -13.14 29.46
CA VAL A 107 -23.26 -14.62 29.47
C VAL A 107 -24.63 -15.16 29.07
N ASP A 108 -25.73 -14.57 29.58
CA ASP A 108 -27.08 -15.12 29.41
C ASP A 108 -27.64 -14.91 27.99
N GLU A 109 -27.31 -13.79 27.36
CA GLU A 109 -27.79 -13.43 26.03
C GLU A 109 -27.10 -14.28 24.95
N ILE A 110 -25.77 -14.47 25.07
CA ILE A 110 -25.00 -15.33 24.17
C ILE A 110 -25.33 -16.81 24.37
N LYS A 111 -25.62 -17.24 25.61
CA LYS A 111 -26.06 -18.63 25.89
C LYS A 111 -27.40 -18.93 25.21
N THR A 112 -28.29 -17.95 25.14
CA THR A 112 -29.58 -18.08 24.45
C THR A 112 -29.40 -18.13 22.94
N ILE A 113 -28.59 -17.24 22.36
CA ILE A 113 -28.26 -17.24 20.92
C ILE A 113 -27.55 -18.56 20.53
N GLY A 114 -26.60 -19.02 21.34
CA GLY A 114 -25.89 -20.27 21.14
C GLY A 114 -26.82 -21.49 21.21
N LYS A 115 -27.76 -21.51 22.17
CA LYS A 115 -28.78 -22.55 22.28
C LYS A 115 -29.72 -22.57 21.07
N HIS A 116 -30.11 -21.41 20.55
CA HIS A 116 -30.92 -21.32 19.33
C HIS A 116 -30.18 -21.76 18.07
N LEU A 117 -28.89 -21.46 17.94
CA LEU A 117 -28.07 -21.92 16.82
C LEU A 117 -27.81 -23.42 16.90
N PHE A 118 -27.48 -23.93 18.10
CA PHE A 118 -27.25 -25.35 18.33
C PHE A 118 -28.52 -26.17 18.04
N ASN A 119 -29.68 -25.75 18.55
CA ASN A 119 -30.95 -26.44 18.29
C ASN A 119 -31.29 -26.45 16.79
N ARG A 120 -31.13 -25.33 16.08
CA ARG A 120 -31.39 -25.29 14.62
C ARG A 120 -30.46 -26.20 13.83
N ILE A 121 -29.19 -26.25 14.21
CA ILE A 121 -28.21 -27.10 13.54
C ILE A 121 -28.47 -28.58 13.88
N SER A 122 -28.71 -28.92 15.14
CA SER A 122 -29.00 -30.30 15.55
C SER A 122 -30.29 -30.81 14.94
N GLU A 123 -31.34 -30.00 14.89
CA GLU A 123 -32.60 -30.35 14.23
C GLU A 123 -32.38 -30.56 12.73
N SER A 124 -31.65 -29.68 12.05
CA SER A 124 -31.36 -29.85 10.62
C SER A 124 -30.52 -31.11 10.32
N ILE A 125 -29.64 -31.52 11.24
CA ILE A 125 -28.82 -32.74 11.11
C ILE A 125 -29.63 -34.00 11.45
N LEU A 126 -30.54 -33.93 12.43
CA LEU A 126 -31.42 -35.04 12.82
C LEU A 126 -32.52 -35.28 11.78
N VAL A 127 -33.15 -34.22 11.25
CA VAL A 127 -34.13 -34.29 10.15
C VAL A 127 -33.51 -34.93 8.91
N LYS A 128 -32.26 -34.58 8.57
CA LYS A 128 -31.55 -35.18 7.42
C LYS A 128 -31.18 -36.65 7.63
N LYS A 129 -31.22 -37.17 8.86
CA LYS A 129 -30.98 -38.58 9.19
C LYS A 129 -32.26 -39.42 9.08
N ASP A 130 -33.42 -38.84 9.38
CA ASP A 130 -34.74 -39.50 9.28
C ASP A 130 -35.17 -39.68 7.82
N THR A 131 -35.00 -38.64 6.97
CA THR A 131 -35.30 -38.72 5.53
C THR A 131 -34.42 -39.73 4.78
N ARG A 132 -33.24 -40.10 5.32
CA ARG A 132 -32.38 -41.15 4.76
C ARG A 132 -32.73 -42.57 5.21
N LYS A 133 -33.47 -42.75 6.32
CA LYS A 133 -33.94 -44.07 6.77
C LYS A 133 -35.26 -44.48 6.09
N ASN A 134 -36.13 -43.51 5.78
CA ASN A 134 -37.46 -43.80 5.21
C ASN A 134 -37.47 -43.73 3.66
N GLY A 135 -36.30 -43.53 3.03
CA GLY A 135 -36.12 -43.51 1.57
C GLY A 135 -35.60 -44.84 0.99
N LEU A 136 -35.56 -45.92 1.78
CA LEU A 136 -35.24 -47.27 1.30
C LEU A 136 -36.33 -48.26 1.75
N THR A 137 -37.54 -48.06 1.25
CA THR A 137 -38.55 -49.12 1.14
C THR A 137 -39.23 -48.91 -0.20
N ILE A 138 -38.66 -49.54 -1.23
CA ILE A 138 -39.41 -50.05 -2.37
C ILE A 138 -39.58 -51.53 -2.09
#